data_AF-A0A383BGE8-F1
#
_entry.id   AF-A0A383BGE8-F1
#
_cell.length_a   1.000
_cell.length_b   1.000
_cell.length_c   1.000
_cell.angle_alpha   90.00
_cell.angle_beta   90.00
_cell.angle_gamma   90.00
#
_symmetry.space_group_name_H-M   'P 1'
#
loop_
_entity.id
_entity.type
_entity.pdbx_description
1 polymer ?
#
loop_
_entity_poly.entity_id
_entity_poly.type
_entity_poly.pdbx_seq_one_letter_code
_entity_poly.pdbx_strand_id
1 'polypeptide(L)'
;PLKEVLGGSLGAEVGNFNLKNVTDKFSKLMYSYPFRVPSRFALIIRAVVSQEGLALRLDPEFKILKIAYPYIAKKLLTDNSEEILDILLEVVFDKKGQIQIEKVESLLNILFRDSDNINSDLIPVANAGLKLFVSKKGSEVRKNLLLSLIKDEKLEFTDAKKLLALIRDTFSPMNIAKSAVQNIISTV
;
A
#
# COMPACT_ATOMS: atom_id res chain seq x y z
N PRO A 1 -7.94 8.32 -20.39
CA PRO A 1 -7.10 9.49 -20.01
C PRO A 1 -6.48 9.40 -18.59
N LEU A 2 -7.23 9.59 -17.48
CA LEU A 2 -6.66 9.50 -16.11
C LEU A 2 -6.11 8.10 -15.77
N LYS A 3 -6.86 7.06 -16.18
CA LYS A 3 -6.46 5.65 -16.01
C LYS A 3 -5.26 5.24 -16.89
N GLU A 4 -4.93 5.99 -17.93
CA GLU A 4 -3.71 5.75 -18.74
C GLU A 4 -2.48 6.39 -18.08
N VAL A 5 -2.62 7.62 -17.60
CA VAL A 5 -1.54 8.35 -16.93
C VAL A 5 -1.20 7.73 -15.57
N LEU A 6 -2.20 7.23 -14.84
CA LEU A 6 -2.05 6.58 -13.52
C LEU A 6 -1.98 5.05 -13.62
N GLY A 7 -2.74 4.41 -14.51
CA GLY A 7 -2.81 2.94 -14.61
C GLY A 7 -1.61 2.29 -15.31
N GLY A 8 -1.00 2.96 -16.30
CA GLY A 8 0.32 2.55 -16.83
C GLY A 8 1.48 2.87 -15.87
N SER A 9 1.17 3.55 -14.76
CA SER A 9 2.09 4.11 -13.79
C SER A 9 2.08 3.37 -12.44
N LEU A 10 1.03 2.59 -12.16
CA LEU A 10 0.85 1.83 -10.93
C LEU A 10 1.32 0.37 -11.03
N GLY A 11 1.73 -0.07 -12.23
CA GLY A 11 2.18 -1.45 -12.50
C GLY A 11 3.66 -1.58 -12.90
N ALA A 12 4.34 -0.49 -13.25
CA ALA A 12 5.79 -0.51 -13.39
C ALA A 12 6.41 -0.38 -11.99
N GLU A 13 7.49 -1.15 -11.74
CA GLU A 13 8.22 -1.18 -10.47
C GLU A 13 8.26 0.21 -9.82
N VAL A 14 7.56 0.36 -8.70
CA VAL A 14 7.43 1.63 -7.96
C VAL A 14 8.81 2.21 -7.59
N GLY A 15 9.85 1.36 -7.56
CA GLY A 15 11.25 1.74 -7.37
C GLY A 15 11.92 2.46 -8.55
N ASN A 16 11.40 2.41 -9.77
CA ASN A 16 11.94 3.14 -10.94
C ASN A 16 11.17 4.41 -11.29
N PHE A 17 10.23 4.82 -10.44
CA PHE A 17 9.35 5.95 -10.65
C PHE A 17 9.96 7.29 -10.17
N ASN A 18 9.96 8.32 -11.02
CA ASN A 18 10.45 9.68 -10.72
C ASN A 18 9.24 10.64 -10.59
N LEU A 19 9.15 11.40 -9.49
CA LEU A 19 8.01 12.28 -9.25
C LEU A 19 7.96 13.44 -10.25
N LYS A 20 9.11 13.92 -10.78
CA LYS A 20 9.14 14.85 -11.92
C LYS A 20 8.36 14.32 -13.13
N ASN A 21 8.52 13.05 -13.47
CA ASN A 21 7.79 12.44 -14.60
C ASN A 21 6.27 12.38 -14.34
N VAL A 22 5.86 12.18 -13.08
CA VAL A 22 4.45 12.21 -12.67
C VAL A 22 3.91 13.63 -12.81
N THR A 23 4.61 14.63 -12.27
CA THR A 23 4.21 16.03 -12.35
C THR A 23 4.16 16.53 -13.79
N ASP A 24 5.08 16.12 -14.65
CA ASP A 24 5.09 16.47 -16.07
C ASP A 24 3.89 15.86 -16.81
N LYS A 25 3.59 14.57 -16.57
CA LYS A 25 2.41 13.90 -17.15
C LYS A 25 1.10 14.53 -16.64
N PHE A 26 1.03 14.83 -15.35
CA PHE A 26 -0.11 15.49 -14.75
C PHE A 26 -0.32 16.90 -15.30
N SER A 27 0.76 17.67 -15.46
CA SER A 27 0.71 19.01 -16.07
C SER A 27 0.20 18.96 -17.51
N LYS A 28 0.65 17.98 -18.32
CA LYS A 28 0.11 17.75 -19.66
C LYS A 28 -1.39 17.45 -19.64
N LEU A 29 -1.84 16.61 -18.71
CA LEU A 29 -3.27 16.30 -18.55
C LEU A 29 -4.09 17.54 -18.17
N MET A 30 -3.53 18.43 -17.34
CA MET A 30 -4.13 19.71 -16.95
C MET A 30 -4.26 20.68 -18.13
N TYR A 31 -3.29 20.67 -19.05
CA TYR A 31 -3.41 21.39 -20.32
C TYR A 31 -4.54 20.83 -21.18
N SER A 32 -4.66 19.50 -21.27
CA SER A 32 -5.69 18.84 -22.08
C SER A 32 -7.10 18.91 -21.46
N TYR A 33 -7.20 19.02 -20.13
CA TYR A 33 -8.46 19.10 -19.39
C TYR A 33 -8.34 20.15 -18.27
N PRO A 34 -9.05 21.30 -18.35
CA PRO A 34 -8.87 22.42 -17.43
C PRO A 34 -9.63 22.21 -16.10
N PHE A 35 -9.27 21.17 -15.34
CA PHE A 35 -9.64 21.14 -13.92
C PHE A 35 -8.80 22.18 -13.15
N ARG A 36 -9.20 22.58 -11.94
CA ARG A 36 -8.42 23.50 -11.11
C ARG A 36 -7.90 22.75 -9.88
N VAL A 37 -6.59 22.74 -9.69
CA VAL A 37 -5.97 22.20 -8.47
C VAL A 37 -6.16 23.21 -7.34
N PRO A 38 -6.74 22.83 -6.19
CA PRO A 38 -6.84 23.74 -5.05
C PRO A 38 -5.46 24.25 -4.62
N SER A 39 -5.38 25.52 -4.22
CA SER A 39 -4.11 26.21 -3.96
C SER A 39 -3.22 25.49 -2.95
N ARG A 40 -3.81 24.91 -1.90
CA ARG A 40 -3.07 24.17 -0.86
C ARG A 40 -2.32 22.96 -1.44
N PHE A 41 -2.96 22.18 -2.32
CA PHE A 41 -2.31 21.04 -2.97
C PHE A 41 -1.22 21.48 -3.94
N ALA A 42 -1.44 22.57 -4.69
CA ALA A 42 -0.42 23.11 -5.58
C ALA A 42 0.85 23.54 -4.83
N LEU A 43 0.70 24.14 -3.65
CA LEU A 43 1.83 24.52 -2.79
C LEU A 43 2.56 23.29 -2.23
N ILE A 44 1.82 22.27 -1.77
CA ILE A 44 2.41 21.01 -1.29
C ILE A 44 3.21 20.33 -2.39
N ILE A 45 2.62 20.15 -3.58
CA ILE A 45 3.29 19.51 -4.72
C ILE A 45 4.53 20.30 -5.12
N ARG A 46 4.45 21.64 -5.18
CA ARG A 46 5.61 22.49 -5.50
C ARG A 46 6.74 22.32 -4.48
N ALA A 47 6.42 22.29 -3.19
CA ALA A 47 7.41 22.08 -2.14
C ALA A 47 8.11 20.73 -2.30
N VAL A 48 7.36 19.64 -2.50
CA VAL A 48 7.92 18.29 -2.67
C VAL A 48 8.78 18.19 -3.93
N VAL A 49 8.31 18.70 -5.08
CA VAL A 49 9.07 18.69 -6.34
C VAL A 49 10.36 19.53 -6.21
N SER A 50 10.29 20.66 -5.51
CA SER A 50 11.50 21.47 -5.26
C SER A 50 12.50 20.75 -4.36
N GLN A 51 12.04 20.04 -3.34
CA GLN A 51 12.89 19.25 -2.44
C GLN A 51 13.52 18.05 -3.18
N GLU A 52 12.74 17.34 -3.99
CA GLU A 52 13.26 16.25 -4.83
C GLU A 52 14.29 16.78 -5.84
N GLY A 53 14.03 17.93 -6.47
CA GLY A 53 14.96 18.56 -7.40
C GLY A 53 16.30 18.95 -6.75
N LEU A 54 16.28 19.33 -5.47
CA LEU A 54 17.50 19.55 -4.69
C LEU A 54 18.22 18.24 -4.37
N ALA A 55 17.49 17.21 -3.94
CA ALA A 55 18.07 15.89 -3.66
C ALA A 55 18.72 15.26 -4.89
N LEU A 56 18.11 15.41 -6.07
CA LEU A 56 18.65 14.95 -7.35
C LEU A 56 19.98 15.62 -7.75
N ARG A 57 20.27 16.82 -7.23
CA ARG A 57 21.58 17.46 -7.44
C ARG A 57 22.69 16.84 -6.59
N LEU A 58 22.33 16.22 -5.47
CA LEU A 58 23.26 15.54 -4.56
C LEU A 58 23.43 14.06 -4.94
N ASP A 59 22.32 13.40 -5.29
CA ASP A 59 22.27 12.01 -5.74
C ASP A 59 21.42 11.91 -7.01
N PRO A 60 22.03 11.76 -8.20
CA PRO A 60 21.30 11.63 -9.47
C PRO A 60 20.35 10.44 -9.54
N GLU A 61 20.59 9.39 -8.75
CA GLU A 61 19.76 8.18 -8.70
C GLU A 61 18.66 8.26 -7.62
N PHE A 62 18.56 9.40 -6.93
CA PHE A 62 17.55 9.64 -5.90
C PHE A 62 16.14 9.51 -6.47
N LYS A 63 15.30 8.73 -5.77
CA LYS A 63 13.87 8.58 -6.09
C LYS A 63 13.09 8.68 -4.81
N ILE A 64 12.32 9.76 -4.63
CA ILE A 64 11.57 10.00 -3.40
C ILE A 64 10.64 8.84 -3.03
N LEU A 65 10.06 8.18 -4.04
CA LEU A 65 9.14 7.05 -3.86
C LEU A 65 9.83 5.80 -3.30
N LYS A 66 11.12 5.59 -3.57
CA LYS A 66 11.87 4.48 -2.95
C LYS A 66 11.88 4.59 -1.42
N ILE A 67 11.88 5.82 -0.90
CA ILE A 67 11.94 6.10 0.54
C ILE A 67 10.53 6.24 1.12
N ALA A 68 9.65 6.97 0.43
CA ALA A 68 8.32 7.27 0.94
C ALA A 68 7.38 6.06 0.91
N TYR A 69 7.48 5.21 -0.12
CA TYR A 69 6.52 4.12 -0.31
C TYR A 69 6.57 3.06 0.80
N PRO A 70 7.74 2.58 1.25
CA PRO A 70 7.82 1.68 2.42
C PRO A 70 7.22 2.28 3.68
N TYR A 71 7.49 3.55 3.95
CA TYR A 71 6.92 4.25 5.10
C TYR A 71 5.39 4.33 5.04
N ILE A 72 4.83 4.67 3.87
CA ILE A 72 3.38 4.75 3.68
C ILE A 72 2.76 3.36 3.81
N ALA A 73 3.32 2.33 3.17
CA ALA A 73 2.83 0.96 3.26
C ALA A 73 2.82 0.46 4.72
N LYS A 74 3.91 0.69 5.45
CA LYS A 74 3.99 0.38 6.88
C LYS A 74 2.93 1.13 7.69
N LYS A 75 2.75 2.43 7.42
CA LYS A 75 1.73 3.23 8.11
C LYS A 75 0.32 2.72 7.84
N LEU A 76 -0.01 2.40 6.58
CA LEU A 76 -1.31 1.83 6.21
C LEU A 76 -1.62 0.52 6.96
N LEU A 77 -0.60 -0.30 7.24
CA LEU A 77 -0.77 -1.59 7.91
C LEU A 77 -0.76 -1.50 9.44
N THR A 78 -0.12 -0.48 10.02
CA THR A 78 0.11 -0.38 11.48
C THR A 78 -0.73 0.70 12.18
N ASP A 79 -1.13 1.75 11.47
CA ASP A 79 -1.93 2.85 12.02
C ASP A 79 -3.43 2.51 11.98
N ASN A 80 -4.09 2.61 13.13
CA ASN A 80 -5.50 2.24 13.32
C ASN A 80 -6.44 3.46 13.34
N SER A 81 -5.97 4.65 12.95
CA SER A 81 -6.82 5.83 12.80
C SER A 81 -7.88 5.61 11.72
N GLU A 82 -9.06 6.21 11.88
CA GLU A 82 -10.17 5.98 10.97
C GLU A 82 -9.82 6.35 9.52
N GLU A 83 -9.13 7.47 9.34
CA GLU A 83 -8.68 7.99 8.05
C GLU A 83 -7.72 7.04 7.33
N ILE A 84 -6.73 6.49 8.04
CA ILE A 84 -5.77 5.54 7.46
C ILE A 84 -6.44 4.22 7.11
N LEU A 85 -7.35 3.75 7.97
CA LEU A 85 -8.13 2.55 7.67
C LEU A 85 -9.01 2.71 6.43
N ASP A 86 -9.61 3.88 6.21
CA ASP A 86 -10.37 4.14 4.98
C ASP A 86 -9.47 4.04 3.74
N ILE A 87 -8.29 4.65 3.79
CA ILE A 87 -7.31 4.56 2.69
C ILE A 87 -6.87 3.10 2.48
N LEU A 88 -6.59 2.35 3.55
CA LEU A 88 -6.23 0.94 3.46
C LEU A 88 -7.34 0.14 2.77
N LEU A 89 -8.61 0.35 3.16
CA LEU A 89 -9.75 -0.33 2.55
C LEU A 89 -9.92 0.03 1.07
N GLU A 90 -9.73 1.30 0.69
CA GLU A 90 -9.73 1.73 -0.71
C GLU A 90 -8.60 1.13 -1.55
N VAL A 91 -7.47 0.80 -0.93
CA VAL A 91 -6.34 0.12 -1.60
C VAL A 91 -6.58 -1.38 -1.72
N VAL A 92 -7.14 -2.01 -0.69
CA VAL A 92 -7.33 -3.47 -0.61
C VAL A 92 -8.58 -3.92 -1.35
N PHE A 93 -9.61 -3.08 -1.47
CA PHE A 93 -10.85 -3.40 -2.18
C PHE A 93 -11.03 -2.50 -3.40
N ASP A 94 -11.52 -3.06 -4.50
CA ASP A 94 -11.92 -2.27 -5.65
C ASP A 94 -13.30 -1.60 -5.43
N LYS A 95 -13.73 -0.80 -6.40
CA LYS A 95 -15.05 -0.11 -6.33
C LYS A 95 -16.25 -1.06 -6.34
N LYS A 96 -16.04 -2.33 -6.68
CA LYS A 96 -17.07 -3.39 -6.65
C LYS A 96 -17.02 -4.19 -5.34
N GLY A 97 -16.14 -3.83 -4.41
CA GLY A 97 -15.93 -4.57 -3.16
C GLY A 97 -15.14 -5.87 -3.34
N GLN A 98 -14.45 -6.06 -4.48
CA GLN A 98 -13.60 -7.23 -4.70
C GLN A 98 -12.22 -6.98 -4.10
N ILE A 99 -11.67 -7.99 -3.44
CA ILE A 99 -10.34 -7.88 -2.84
C ILE A 99 -9.25 -7.88 -3.93
N GLN A 100 -8.36 -6.91 -3.87
CA GLN A 100 -7.19 -6.77 -4.74
C GLN A 100 -6.01 -7.50 -4.09
N ILE A 101 -5.90 -8.81 -4.30
CA ILE A 101 -4.90 -9.65 -3.66
C ILE A 101 -3.49 -9.17 -3.96
N GLU A 102 -3.24 -8.70 -5.17
CA GLU A 102 -1.93 -8.18 -5.60
C GLU A 102 -1.54 -6.94 -4.82
N LYS A 103 -2.51 -6.11 -4.41
CA LYS A 103 -2.26 -4.93 -3.56
C LYS A 103 -1.96 -5.32 -2.13
N VAL A 104 -2.70 -6.29 -1.58
CA VAL A 104 -2.43 -6.86 -0.25
C VAL A 104 -1.03 -7.47 -0.22
N GLU A 105 -0.70 -8.30 -1.21
CA GLU A 105 0.61 -8.92 -1.37
C GLU A 105 1.72 -7.89 -1.46
N SER A 106 1.53 -6.85 -2.29
CA SER A 106 2.50 -5.76 -2.40
C SER A 106 2.73 -5.08 -1.05
N LEU A 107 1.68 -4.72 -0.32
CA LEU A 107 1.79 -4.05 0.99
C LEU A 107 2.54 -4.90 2.00
N LEU A 108 2.20 -6.19 2.09
CA LEU A 108 2.87 -7.13 2.98
C LEU A 108 4.33 -7.34 2.56
N ASN A 109 4.60 -7.57 1.28
CA ASN A 109 5.96 -7.74 0.77
C ASN A 109 6.85 -6.52 1.04
N ILE A 110 6.34 -5.30 0.91
CA ILE A 110 7.11 -4.09 1.23
C ILE A 110 7.48 -4.06 2.71
N LEU A 111 6.56 -4.43 3.58
CA LEU A 111 6.81 -4.47 5.02
C LEU A 111 7.84 -5.55 5.40
N PHE A 112 7.84 -6.68 4.68
CA PHE A 112 8.62 -7.86 5.06
C PHE A 112 9.89 -8.11 4.23
N ARG A 113 10.11 -7.38 3.12
CA ARG A 113 11.33 -7.52 2.29
C ARG A 113 12.47 -6.58 2.70
N ASP A 114 12.16 -5.46 3.36
CA ASP A 114 13.12 -4.36 3.61
C ASP A 114 13.24 -3.99 5.10
N SER A 115 12.63 -4.77 6.00
CA SER A 115 12.75 -4.56 7.43
C SER A 115 13.88 -5.41 8.00
N ASP A 116 14.99 -4.78 8.39
CA ASP A 116 15.98 -5.36 9.32
C ASP A 116 15.31 -5.82 10.64
N ASN A 117 14.10 -5.30 10.91
CA ASN A 117 13.21 -5.63 12.02
C ASN A 117 11.83 -6.14 11.53
N ILE A 118 11.80 -7.28 10.84
CA ILE A 118 10.57 -8.05 10.53
C ILE A 118 9.65 -8.17 11.77
N ASN A 119 10.28 -8.15 12.95
CA ASN A 119 9.73 -8.45 14.25
C ASN A 119 8.85 -7.37 14.88
N SER A 120 9.13 -6.08 14.65
CA SER A 120 8.36 -5.00 15.30
C SER A 120 7.02 -4.76 14.62
N ASP A 121 6.87 -5.22 13.38
CA ASP A 121 5.76 -4.82 12.53
C ASP A 121 4.75 -5.96 12.32
N LEU A 122 5.18 -7.23 12.32
CA LEU A 122 4.28 -8.38 12.13
C LEU A 122 3.15 -8.46 13.16
N ILE A 123 3.48 -8.42 14.45
CA ILE A 123 2.50 -8.60 15.53
C ILE A 123 1.52 -7.42 15.58
N PRO A 124 1.96 -6.15 15.49
CA PRO A 124 1.03 -5.03 15.39
C PRO A 124 0.12 -5.10 14.17
N VAL A 125 0.63 -5.51 13.01
CA VAL A 125 -0.20 -5.66 11.79
C VAL A 125 -1.22 -6.78 11.94
N ALA A 126 -0.83 -7.94 12.49
CA ALA A 126 -1.77 -9.03 12.77
C ALA A 126 -2.88 -8.58 13.74
N ASN A 127 -2.49 -7.91 14.84
CA ASN A 127 -3.44 -7.39 15.82
C ASN A 127 -4.35 -6.31 15.23
N ALA A 128 -3.81 -5.39 14.44
CA ALA A 128 -4.57 -4.36 13.73
C ALA A 128 -5.57 -4.99 12.75
N GLY A 129 -5.13 -5.97 11.96
CA GLY A 129 -5.97 -6.70 11.02
C GLY A 129 -7.10 -7.48 11.70
N LEU A 130 -6.80 -8.19 12.79
CA LEU A 130 -7.83 -8.90 13.59
C LEU A 130 -8.80 -7.92 14.24
N LYS A 131 -8.29 -6.83 14.82
CA LYS A 131 -9.12 -5.78 15.42
C LYS A 131 -10.03 -5.14 14.38
N LEU A 132 -9.50 -4.81 13.19
CA LEU A 132 -10.27 -4.32 12.05
C LEU A 132 -11.34 -5.33 11.67
N PHE A 133 -10.98 -6.60 11.47
CA PHE A 133 -11.89 -7.66 11.04
C PHE A 133 -13.05 -7.89 12.01
N VAL A 134 -12.84 -7.78 13.32
CA VAL A 134 -13.89 -7.95 14.35
C VAL A 134 -14.66 -6.66 14.61
N SER A 135 -14.07 -5.49 14.34
CA SER A 135 -14.71 -4.18 14.57
C SER A 135 -15.99 -3.96 13.75
N LYS A 136 -16.71 -2.89 14.10
CA LYS A 136 -17.86 -2.37 13.30
C LYS A 136 -17.44 -2.02 11.87
N LYS A 137 -16.29 -1.38 11.69
CA LYS A 137 -15.74 -1.00 10.37
C LYS A 137 -15.37 -2.25 9.54
N GLY A 138 -14.96 -3.33 10.21
CA GLY A 138 -14.77 -4.65 9.59
C GLY A 138 -16.04 -5.30 9.05
N SER A 139 -17.23 -4.76 9.33
CA SER A 139 -18.46 -5.28 8.72
C SER A 139 -18.41 -5.21 7.20
N GLU A 140 -17.85 -4.13 6.65
CA GLU A 140 -17.70 -3.99 5.20
C GLU A 140 -16.66 -4.95 4.65
N VAL A 141 -15.55 -5.17 5.37
CA VAL A 141 -14.53 -6.19 5.05
C VAL A 141 -15.15 -7.58 4.99
N ARG A 142 -15.88 -7.98 6.04
CA ARG A 142 -16.53 -9.30 6.11
C ARG A 142 -17.55 -9.48 4.99
N LYS A 143 -18.38 -8.46 4.73
CA LYS A 143 -19.36 -8.47 3.64
C LYS A 143 -18.68 -8.59 2.27
N ASN A 144 -17.65 -7.79 2.01
CA ASN A 144 -16.94 -7.80 0.74
C ASN A 144 -16.19 -9.11 0.50
N LEU A 145 -15.61 -9.70 1.54
CA LEU A 145 -15.03 -11.05 1.46
C LEU A 145 -16.09 -12.11 1.15
N LEU A 146 -17.28 -12.03 1.75
CA LEU A 146 -18.39 -12.94 1.45
C LEU A 146 -18.90 -12.76 0.01
N LEU A 147 -19.03 -11.52 -0.46
CA LEU A 147 -19.41 -11.23 -1.84
C LEU A 147 -18.34 -11.70 -2.83
N SER A 148 -17.06 -11.60 -2.47
CA SER A 148 -15.96 -12.11 -3.29
C SER A 148 -15.99 -13.62 -3.48
N LEU A 149 -16.65 -14.37 -2.59
CA LEU A 149 -16.84 -15.82 -2.75
C LEU A 149 -17.96 -16.16 -3.73
N ILE A 150 -18.86 -15.23 -4.03
CA ILE A 150 -20.04 -15.44 -4.87
C ILE A 150 -19.88 -14.57 -6.12
N LYS A 151 -19.28 -15.13 -7.16
CA LYS A 151 -19.06 -14.44 -8.43
C LYS A 151 -19.89 -15.11 -9.52
N ASP A 152 -20.72 -14.33 -10.20
CA ASP A 152 -21.57 -14.80 -11.30
C ASP A 152 -22.42 -16.04 -10.92
N GLU A 153 -23.08 -15.97 -9.76
CA GLU A 153 -23.95 -17.03 -9.19
C GLU A 153 -23.23 -18.34 -8.85
N LYS A 154 -21.89 -18.36 -8.93
CA LYS A 154 -21.05 -19.52 -8.59
C LYS A 154 -20.13 -19.20 -7.43
N LEU A 155 -19.81 -20.23 -6.66
CA LEU A 155 -18.80 -20.13 -5.61
C LEU A 155 -17.41 -20.15 -6.25
N GLU A 156 -16.71 -19.02 -6.23
CA GLU A 156 -15.34 -18.91 -6.70
C GLU A 156 -14.39 -18.79 -5.51
N PHE A 157 -13.65 -19.86 -5.22
CA PHE A 157 -12.71 -19.91 -4.10
C PHE A 157 -11.27 -19.54 -4.50
N THR A 158 -11.04 -19.11 -5.74
CA THR A 158 -9.70 -18.81 -6.25
C THR A 158 -9.03 -17.72 -5.42
N ASP A 159 -9.74 -16.62 -5.21
CA ASP A 159 -9.23 -15.45 -4.49
C ASP A 159 -9.11 -15.73 -2.99
N ALA A 160 -10.08 -16.42 -2.40
CA ALA A 160 -10.01 -16.86 -1.02
C ALA A 160 -8.83 -17.80 -0.74
N LYS A 161 -8.54 -18.74 -1.65
CA LYS A 161 -7.38 -19.64 -1.54
C LYS A 161 -6.06 -18.88 -1.62
N LYS A 162 -5.94 -17.94 -2.57
CA LYS A 162 -4.75 -17.08 -2.71
C LYS A 162 -4.54 -16.22 -1.46
N LEU A 163 -5.59 -15.57 -0.98
CA LEU A 163 -5.54 -14.75 0.23
C LEU A 163 -5.14 -15.59 1.46
N LEU A 164 -5.74 -16.77 1.62
CA LEU A 164 -5.41 -17.69 2.71
C LEU A 164 -3.94 -18.14 2.64
N ALA A 165 -3.44 -18.50 1.45
CA ALA A 165 -2.05 -18.87 1.24
C ALA A 165 -1.12 -17.72 1.63
N LEU A 166 -1.40 -16.52 1.15
CA LEU A 166 -0.63 -15.31 1.44
C LEU A 166 -0.60 -14.98 2.95
N ILE A 167 -1.75 -15.06 3.64
CA ILE A 167 -1.80 -14.86 5.09
C ILE A 167 -1.01 -15.94 5.82
N ARG A 168 -1.18 -17.21 5.43
CA ARG A 168 -0.48 -18.34 6.03
C ARG A 168 1.03 -18.22 5.88
N ASP A 169 1.50 -17.84 4.69
CA ASP A 169 2.91 -17.70 4.39
C ASP A 169 3.50 -16.50 5.14
N THR A 170 2.79 -15.37 5.15
CA THR A 170 3.20 -14.16 5.87
C THR A 170 3.33 -14.39 7.38
N PHE A 171 2.29 -14.97 8.00
CA PHE A 171 2.19 -15.15 9.44
C PHE A 171 2.52 -16.59 9.89
N SER A 172 3.37 -17.30 9.15
CA SER A 172 3.73 -18.67 9.50
C SER A 172 4.47 -18.74 10.86
N PRO A 173 4.28 -19.80 11.66
CA PRO A 173 4.98 -19.95 12.94
C PRO A 173 6.50 -19.87 12.80
N MET A 174 7.04 -20.34 11.68
CA MET A 174 8.46 -20.26 11.37
C MET A 174 8.93 -18.81 11.14
N ASN A 175 8.15 -18.00 10.41
CA ASN A 175 8.44 -16.58 10.23
C ASN A 175 8.28 -15.79 11.53
N ILE A 176 7.29 -16.12 12.36
CA ILE A 176 7.11 -15.53 13.69
C ILE A 176 8.26 -15.93 14.63
N ALA A 177 8.69 -17.19 14.64
CA ALA A 177 9.79 -17.66 15.47
C ALA A 177 11.14 -17.08 15.04
N LYS A 178 11.42 -17.04 13.73
CA LYS A 178 12.57 -16.33 13.17
C LYS A 178 12.58 -14.87 13.62
N SER A 179 11.40 -14.25 13.63
CA SER A 179 11.25 -12.87 14.10
C SER A 179 11.49 -12.72 15.62
N ALA A 180 11.02 -13.66 16.43
CA ALA A 180 11.23 -13.61 17.87
C ALA A 180 12.71 -13.77 18.26
N VAL A 181 13.46 -14.64 17.58
CA VAL A 181 14.89 -14.86 17.82
C VAL A 181 15.73 -13.65 17.42
N GLN A 182 15.41 -13.01 16.30
CA GLN A 182 16.16 -11.85 15.79
C GLN A 182 16.02 -10.63 16.71
N ASN A 183 14.87 -10.44 17.35
CA ASN A 183 14.63 -9.40 18.37
C ASN A 183 15.55 -9.55 19.59
N ILE A 184 15.79 -10.79 20.03
CA ILE A 184 16.62 -11.02 21.22
C ILE A 184 18.08 -10.69 20.91
N ILE A 185 18.52 -10.95 19.68
CA ILE A 185 19.91 -10.72 19.24
C ILE A 185 20.17 -9.25 18.94
N SER A 186 19.19 -8.48 18.43
CA SER A 186 19.36 -7.04 18.16
C SER A 186 19.27 -6.15 19.40
N THR A 187 18.87 -6.71 20.55
CA THR A 187 18.75 -5.98 21.83
C THR A 187 19.99 -6.18 22.73
N VAL A 188 21.01 -6.92 22.25
CA VAL A 188 22.33 -7.11 22.88
C VAL A 188 23.39 -6.46 22.00
#